data_AF-B0E2P3-F1
#
_entry.id   AF-B0E2P3-F1
#
_cell.length_a   1.000
_cell.length_b   1.000
_cell.length_c   1.000
_cell.angle_alpha   90.00
_cell.angle_beta   90.00
_cell.angle_gamma   90.00
#
_symmetry.space_group_name_H-M   'P 1'
#
loop_
_entity.id
_entity.type
_entity.pdbx_description
1 polymer ?
#
loop_
_entity_poly.entity_id
_entity_poly.type
_entity_poly.pdbx_seq_one_letter_code
_entity_poly.pdbx_strand_id
1 'polypeptide(L)'
;MSTLRYEVKYKIDNKLGPISCLAFSAEGQTLAVGSHSLITLWDMDTRRSPLVYDGKSEVTCLEWGPNNTLYCGYESGFLTATKVDVLRQEWVTVGYQASTAPLTSISVHQAGTHLAIATDGGVGLWVLNSASGDWQHRKTLESPLVVYTLIIKTRHMPGRRCV
;
A
#
# COMPACT_ATOMS: atom_id res chain seq x y z
N MET A 1 -25.64 -29.29 -14.25
CA MET A 1 -25.05 -27.95 -14.03
C MET A 1 -25.46 -27.47 -12.65
N SER A 2 -24.55 -27.50 -11.68
CA SER A 2 -24.78 -26.97 -10.33
C SER A 2 -24.56 -25.46 -10.35
N THR A 3 -25.62 -24.68 -10.17
CA THR A 3 -25.52 -23.22 -10.06
C THR A 3 -24.92 -22.88 -8.69
N LEU A 4 -23.79 -22.18 -8.66
CA LEU A 4 -23.26 -21.60 -7.43
C LEU A 4 -24.28 -20.57 -6.91
N ARG A 5 -24.73 -20.75 -5.67
CA ARG A 5 -25.55 -19.78 -4.95
C ARG A 5 -24.70 -19.14 -3.87
N TYR A 6 -24.72 -17.81 -3.82
CA TYR A 6 -24.07 -17.05 -2.78
C TYR A 6 -25.13 -16.61 -1.78
N GLU A 7 -24.87 -16.80 -0.49
CA GLU A 7 -25.68 -16.28 0.60
C GLU A 7 -24.89 -15.22 1.37
N VAL A 8 -25.58 -14.14 1.77
CA VAL A 8 -24.98 -13.14 2.66
C VAL A 8 -24.92 -13.76 4.05
N LYS A 9 -23.73 -14.21 4.45
CA LYS A 9 -23.51 -14.76 5.78
C LYS A 9 -23.40 -13.67 6.85
N TYR A 10 -22.79 -12.54 6.48
CA TYR A 10 -22.51 -11.43 7.39
C TYR A 10 -22.69 -10.08 6.72
N LYS A 11 -23.20 -9.12 7.48
CA LYS A 11 -23.29 -7.71 7.10
C LYS A 11 -22.69 -6.90 8.24
N ILE A 12 -21.66 -6.12 7.92
CA ILE A 12 -21.08 -5.14 8.84
C ILE A 12 -21.95 -3.88 8.76
N ASP A 13 -22.37 -3.35 9.91
CA ASP A 13 -23.35 -2.26 9.99
C ASP A 13 -22.87 -0.97 9.31
N ASN A 14 -23.85 -0.19 8.84
CA ASN A 14 -23.73 1.01 8.00
C ASN A 14 -23.13 2.24 8.71
N LYS A 15 -22.33 2.05 9.78
CA LYS A 15 -21.65 3.12 10.51
C LYS A 15 -20.34 3.55 9.85
N LEU A 16 -19.86 2.79 8.87
CA LEU A 16 -18.70 3.16 8.07
C LEU A 16 -19.14 4.19 7.02
N GLY A 17 -18.27 5.14 6.72
CA GLY A 17 -18.44 6.00 5.55
C GLY A 17 -18.23 5.20 4.25
N PRO A 18 -18.16 5.87 3.09
CA PRO A 18 -17.81 5.23 1.83
C PRO A 18 -16.53 4.39 1.98
N ILE A 19 -16.63 3.11 1.62
CA ILE A 19 -15.51 2.18 1.70
C ILE A 19 -14.66 2.35 0.46
N SER A 20 -13.38 2.66 0.65
CA SER A 20 -12.42 2.84 -0.44
C SER A 20 -11.66 1.56 -0.78
N CYS A 21 -11.41 0.71 0.22
CA CYS A 21 -10.58 -0.48 0.06
C CYS A 21 -10.83 -1.54 1.15
N LEU A 22 -10.48 -2.79 0.82
CA LEU A 22 -10.65 -3.97 1.66
C LEU A 22 -9.42 -4.87 1.54
N ALA A 23 -8.99 -5.53 2.62
CA ALA A 23 -7.93 -6.52 2.58
C ALA A 23 -8.10 -7.61 3.65
N PHE A 24 -8.04 -8.88 3.24
CA PHE A 24 -7.98 -10.01 4.17
C PHE A 24 -6.54 -10.28 4.60
N SER A 25 -6.35 -10.61 5.88
CA SER A 25 -5.09 -11.16 6.36
C SER A 25 -4.79 -12.49 5.68
N ALA A 26 -3.51 -12.86 5.59
CA ALA A 26 -3.09 -14.10 4.92
C ALA A 26 -3.78 -15.35 5.47
N GLU A 27 -4.06 -15.37 6.77
CA GLU A 27 -4.77 -16.46 7.45
C GLU A 27 -6.30 -16.37 7.35
N GLY A 28 -6.85 -15.31 6.75
CA GLY A 28 -8.30 -15.09 6.57
C GLY A 28 -9.09 -14.70 7.83
N GLN A 29 -8.43 -14.65 8.98
CA GLN A 29 -9.06 -14.39 10.28
C GLN A 29 -9.38 -12.90 10.51
N THR A 30 -8.76 -11.99 9.73
CA THR A 30 -8.94 -10.55 9.90
C THR A 30 -9.27 -9.88 8.58
N LEU A 31 -10.31 -9.05 8.56
CA LEU A 31 -10.66 -8.18 7.45
C LEU A 31 -10.35 -6.73 7.80
N ALA A 32 -9.49 -6.09 7.00
CA ALA A 32 -9.24 -4.66 7.07
C ALA A 32 -10.18 -3.91 6.11
N VAL A 33 -10.73 -2.80 6.58
CA VAL A 33 -11.65 -1.93 5.83
C VAL A 33 -11.19 -0.49 5.93
N GLY A 34 -10.91 0.15 4.78
CA GLY A 34 -10.62 1.57 4.69
C GLY A 34 -11.89 2.37 4.38
N SER A 35 -12.11 3.45 5.15
CA SER A 35 -13.24 4.38 4.96
C SER A 35 -12.82 5.78 5.41
N HIS A 36 -12.75 6.75 4.49
CA HIS A 36 -12.13 8.05 4.74
C HIS A 36 -10.71 7.87 5.31
N SER A 37 -10.40 8.46 6.46
CA SER A 37 -9.11 8.26 7.14
C SER A 37 -9.06 7.07 8.09
N LEU A 38 -10.17 6.35 8.23
CA LEU A 38 -10.31 5.26 9.19
C LEU A 38 -9.97 3.92 8.56
N ILE A 39 -9.24 3.12 9.31
CA ILE A 39 -8.96 1.71 9.03
C ILE A 39 -9.61 0.91 10.16
N THR A 40 -10.57 0.08 9.78
CA THR A 40 -11.33 -0.75 10.71
C THR A 40 -10.96 -2.21 10.49
N LEU A 41 -10.50 -2.89 11.53
CA LEU A 41 -10.15 -4.31 11.50
C LEU A 41 -11.23 -5.14 12.18
N TRP A 42 -11.70 -6.15 11.45
CA TRP A 42 -12.71 -7.09 11.90
C TRP A 42 -12.08 -8.46 12.09
N ASP A 43 -12.17 -8.98 13.31
CA ASP A 43 -11.92 -10.38 13.59
C ASP A 43 -13.13 -11.20 13.11
N MET A 44 -12.89 -12.06 12.12
CA MET A 44 -13.92 -12.85 11.46
C MET A 44 -14.36 -14.07 12.30
N ASP A 45 -13.53 -14.49 13.26
CA ASP A 45 -13.78 -15.67 14.11
C ASP A 45 -14.48 -15.27 15.41
N THR A 46 -13.94 -14.28 16.12
CA THR A 46 -14.40 -13.93 17.47
C THR A 46 -15.57 -12.94 17.46
N ARG A 47 -15.81 -12.25 16.34
CA ARG A 47 -16.89 -11.25 16.17
C ARG A 47 -16.88 -10.14 17.24
N ARG A 48 -15.69 -9.83 17.76
CA ARG A 48 -15.50 -8.76 18.75
C ARG A 48 -15.68 -7.38 18.12
N SER A 49 -15.76 -6.35 18.97
CA SER A 49 -15.74 -4.95 18.52
C SER A 49 -14.52 -4.72 17.62
N PRO A 50 -14.70 -4.10 16.45
CA PRO A 50 -13.60 -3.88 15.53
C PRO A 50 -12.59 -2.92 16.14
N LEU A 51 -11.33 -3.10 15.77
CA LEU A 51 -10.29 -2.13 16.09
C LEU A 51 -10.31 -1.03 15.04
N VAL A 52 -10.28 0.22 15.50
CA VAL A 52 -10.31 1.39 14.61
C VAL A 52 -9.02 2.17 14.78
N TYR A 53 -8.35 2.41 13.66
CA TYR A 53 -7.17 3.24 13.55
C TYR A 53 -7.45 4.41 12.61
N ASP A 54 -7.01 5.61 12.98
CA ASP A 54 -7.15 6.81 12.16
C ASP A 54 -5.78 7.22 11.61
N GLY A 55 -5.58 6.99 10.31
CA GLY A 55 -4.35 7.29 9.59
C GLY A 55 -4.19 8.76 9.23
N LYS A 56 -5.14 9.63 9.63
CA LYS A 56 -5.10 11.10 9.46
C LYS A 56 -5.13 11.62 8.02
N SER A 57 -5.27 10.74 7.04
CA SER A 57 -5.41 11.05 5.62
C SER A 57 -6.29 10.00 4.97
N GLU A 58 -6.92 10.30 3.84
CA GLU A 58 -7.80 9.37 3.16
C GLU A 58 -7.05 8.10 2.75
N VAL A 59 -7.57 6.94 3.16
CA VAL A 59 -7.01 5.62 2.86
C VAL A 59 -7.45 5.25 1.45
N THR A 60 -6.49 5.05 0.56
CA THR A 60 -6.76 4.74 -0.85
C THR A 60 -6.56 3.27 -1.17
N CYS A 61 -5.66 2.60 -0.43
CA CYS A 61 -5.34 1.21 -0.66
C CYS A 61 -4.84 0.53 0.62
N LEU A 62 -5.12 -0.77 0.74
CA LEU A 62 -4.74 -1.62 1.86
C LEU A 62 -4.21 -2.94 1.34
N GLU A 63 -3.16 -3.46 1.97
CA GLU A 63 -2.64 -4.77 1.66
C GLU A 63 -1.99 -5.43 2.88
N TRP A 64 -2.33 -6.68 3.12
CA TRP A 64 -1.65 -7.49 4.13
C TRP A 64 -0.36 -8.06 3.54
N GLY A 65 0.75 -7.70 4.17
CA GLY A 65 2.02 -8.34 3.95
C GLY A 65 2.34 -9.38 5.02
N PRO A 66 3.57 -9.90 5.04
CA PRO A 66 3.97 -10.93 5.99
C PRO A 66 3.98 -10.43 7.43
N ASN A 67 4.04 -11.39 8.36
CA ASN A 67 4.15 -11.15 9.81
C ASN A 67 3.00 -10.33 10.42
N ASN A 68 1.81 -10.44 9.84
CA ASN A 68 0.62 -9.69 10.25
C ASN A 68 0.81 -8.16 10.17
N THR A 69 1.49 -7.72 9.12
CA THR A 69 1.72 -6.30 8.83
C THR A 69 0.72 -5.83 7.79
N LEU A 70 -0.08 -4.82 8.14
CA LEU A 70 -0.97 -4.15 7.21
C LEU A 70 -0.29 -2.91 6.64
N TYR A 71 -0.13 -2.89 5.32
CA TYR A 71 0.33 -1.73 4.58
C TYR A 71 -0.88 -0.89 4.16
N CYS A 72 -0.82 0.40 4.45
CA CYS A 72 -1.88 1.35 4.17
C CYS A 72 -1.32 2.51 3.37
N GLY A 73 -1.88 2.75 2.19
CA GLY A 73 -1.56 3.90 1.36
C GLY A 73 -2.60 4.99 1.51
N TYR A 74 -2.12 6.22 1.44
CA TYR A 74 -2.94 7.40 1.65
C TYR A 74 -2.85 8.38 0.48
N GLU A 75 -3.88 9.22 0.37
CA GLU A 75 -3.92 10.32 -0.60
C GLU A 75 -2.77 11.34 -0.38
N SER A 76 -2.32 11.49 0.87
CA SER A 76 -1.19 12.38 1.22
C SER A 76 0.18 11.94 0.69
N GLY A 77 0.27 10.78 0.03
CA GLY A 77 1.56 10.23 -0.39
C GLY A 77 2.28 9.42 0.70
N PHE A 78 1.65 9.30 1.88
CA PHE A 78 2.17 8.54 2.99
C PHE A 78 1.87 7.04 2.83
N LEU A 79 2.74 6.21 3.39
CA LEU A 79 2.56 4.79 3.57
C LEU A 79 2.74 4.47 5.05
N THR A 80 1.84 3.70 5.65
CA THR A 80 2.07 3.12 6.97
C THR A 80 2.20 1.62 6.87
N ALA A 81 3.20 1.07 7.56
CA ALA A 81 3.30 -0.36 7.85
C ALA A 81 2.89 -0.57 9.31
N THR A 82 1.79 -1.28 9.51
CA THR A 82 1.18 -1.42 10.83
C THR A 82 1.13 -2.87 11.24
N LYS A 83 1.88 -3.24 12.26
CA LYS A 83 1.78 -4.57 12.86
C LYS A 83 0.58 -4.59 13.80
N VAL A 84 -0.32 -5.53 13.54
CA VAL A 84 -1.57 -5.63 14.28
C VAL A 84 -1.50 -6.84 15.21
N ASP A 85 -1.81 -6.65 16.49
CA ASP A 85 -2.20 -7.72 17.39
C ASP A 85 -3.68 -7.55 17.75
N VAL A 86 -4.53 -8.31 17.07
CA VAL A 86 -5.99 -8.23 17.24
C VAL A 86 -6.42 -8.68 18.63
N LEU A 87 -5.72 -9.68 19.21
CA LEU A 87 -6.05 -10.24 20.52
C LEU A 87 -5.73 -9.26 21.64
N ARG A 88 -4.60 -8.56 21.52
CA ARG A 88 -4.14 -7.55 22.49
C ARG A 88 -4.69 -6.16 22.23
N GLN A 89 -5.35 -5.94 21.09
CA GLN A 89 -5.79 -4.62 20.64
C GLN A 89 -4.64 -3.62 20.48
N GLU A 90 -3.46 -4.12 20.15
CA GLU A 90 -2.24 -3.33 20.03
C GLU A 90 -1.86 -3.11 18.56
N TRP A 91 -1.32 -1.92 18.31
CA TRP A 91 -0.92 -1.45 17.00
C TRP A 91 0.48 -0.87 17.10
N VAL A 92 1.39 -1.37 16.27
CA VAL A 92 2.71 -0.77 16.11
C VAL A 92 2.82 -0.27 14.69
N THR A 93 2.76 1.04 14.52
CA THR A 93 2.76 1.69 13.22
C THR A 93 4.10 2.36 12.95
N VAL A 94 4.64 2.12 11.77
CA VAL A 94 5.77 2.86 11.20
C VAL A 94 5.29 3.58 9.94
N GLY A 95 5.63 4.85 9.84
CA GLY A 95 5.23 5.72 8.73
C GLY A 95 6.39 6.02 7.78
N TYR A 96 6.09 6.07 6.49
CA TYR A 96 7.05 6.39 5.43
C TYR A 96 6.44 7.39 4.46
N GLN A 97 7.15 8.49 4.19
CA GLN A 97 6.81 9.37 3.06
C GLN A 97 7.25 8.68 1.76
N ALA A 98 6.35 7.90 1.17
CA ALA A 98 6.66 7.12 -0.03
C ALA A 98 6.63 7.98 -1.31
N SER A 99 5.76 8.99 -1.35
CA SER A 99 5.54 9.85 -2.50
C SER A 99 5.04 11.24 -2.07
N THR A 100 5.12 12.22 -2.96
CA THR A 100 4.43 13.52 -2.83
C THR A 100 3.07 13.55 -3.56
N ALA A 101 2.78 12.51 -4.34
CA ALA A 101 1.51 12.29 -5.04
C ALA A 101 0.70 11.18 -4.35
N PRO A 102 -0.64 11.16 -4.51
CA PRO A 102 -1.49 10.12 -3.94
C PRO A 102 -1.03 8.70 -4.28
N LEU A 103 -1.08 7.83 -3.28
CA LEU A 103 -0.91 6.39 -3.51
C LEU A 103 -2.22 5.86 -4.07
N THR A 104 -2.13 5.13 -5.17
CA THR A 104 -3.31 4.56 -5.84
C THR A 104 -3.40 3.05 -5.65
N SER A 105 -2.27 2.38 -5.48
CA SER A 105 -2.23 0.94 -5.24
C SER A 105 -0.90 0.54 -4.58
N ILE A 106 -0.94 -0.55 -3.83
CA ILE A 106 0.23 -1.17 -3.21
C ILE A 106 0.21 -2.66 -3.56
N SER A 107 1.40 -3.22 -3.80
CA SER A 107 1.61 -4.67 -3.87
C SER A 107 2.84 -5.07 -3.05
N VAL A 108 2.67 -5.97 -2.09
CA VAL A 108 3.69 -6.49 -1.19
C VAL A 108 3.93 -7.94 -1.58
N HIS A 109 5.18 -8.29 -1.88
CA HIS A 109 5.53 -9.68 -2.11
C HIS A 109 5.36 -10.48 -0.82
N GLN A 110 4.77 -11.68 -0.88
CA GLN A 110 4.48 -12.51 0.31
C GLN A 110 5.71 -12.82 1.18
N ALA A 111 6.91 -12.89 0.58
CA ALA A 111 8.15 -13.05 1.35
C ALA A 111 8.60 -11.76 2.09
N GLY A 112 7.91 -10.63 1.90
CA GLY A 112 8.18 -9.34 2.54
C GLY A 112 9.40 -8.60 2.01
N THR A 113 9.98 -9.08 0.92
CA THR A 113 11.25 -8.58 0.40
C THR A 113 11.08 -7.42 -0.58
N HIS A 114 9.93 -7.32 -1.25
CA HIS A 114 9.66 -6.34 -2.29
C HIS A 114 8.30 -5.69 -2.07
N LEU A 115 8.23 -4.41 -2.39
CA LEU A 115 7.04 -3.58 -2.32
C LEU A 115 6.97 -2.72 -3.58
N ALA A 116 5.82 -2.74 -4.24
CA ALA A 116 5.50 -1.86 -5.35
C ALA A 116 4.42 -0.87 -4.89
N ILE A 117 4.62 0.41 -5.20
CA ILE A 117 3.70 1.49 -4.86
C ILE A 117 3.37 2.22 -6.15
N ALA A 118 2.10 2.21 -6.53
CA ALA A 118 1.60 2.98 -7.66
C ALA A 118 1.14 4.37 -7.20
N THR A 119 1.48 5.36 -8.00
CA THR A 119 1.05 6.76 -7.87
C THR A 119 0.72 7.27 -9.27
N ASP A 120 0.17 8.47 -9.37
CA ASP A 120 -0.12 9.09 -10.68
C ASP A 120 1.14 9.28 -11.54
N GLY A 121 2.32 9.42 -10.92
CA GLY A 121 3.60 9.59 -11.61
C GLY A 121 4.26 8.31 -12.10
N GLY A 122 3.74 7.14 -11.72
CA GLY A 122 4.33 5.84 -12.03
C GLY A 122 4.39 4.89 -10.83
N VAL A 123 5.20 3.84 -10.95
CA VAL A 123 5.32 2.78 -9.94
C VAL A 123 6.71 2.81 -9.29
N GLY A 124 6.77 3.12 -8.01
CA GLY A 124 7.97 2.99 -7.19
C GLY A 124 8.18 1.55 -6.74
N LEU A 125 9.40 1.03 -6.89
CA LEU A 125 9.82 -0.29 -6.42
C LEU A 125 10.76 -0.14 -5.24
N TRP A 126 10.45 -0.87 -4.19
CA TRP A 126 11.14 -0.83 -2.90
C TRP A 126 11.57 -2.22 -2.49
N VAL A 127 12.69 -2.31 -1.79
CA VAL A 127 13.23 -3.55 -1.22
C VAL A 127 13.42 -3.36 0.28
N LEU A 128 12.94 -4.33 1.05
CA LEU A 128 13.14 -4.32 2.50
C LEU A 128 14.59 -4.68 2.81
N ASN A 129 15.28 -3.82 3.54
CA ASN A 129 16.60 -4.15 4.07
C ASN A 129 16.42 -5.02 5.31
N SER A 130 16.74 -6.32 5.21
CA SER A 130 16.59 -7.25 6.34
C SER A 130 17.49 -6.94 7.53
N ALA A 131 18.59 -6.20 7.34
CA ALA A 131 19.51 -5.85 8.41
C ALA A 131 19.04 -4.63 9.23
N SER A 132 18.45 -3.62 8.57
CA SER A 132 17.93 -2.43 9.26
C SER A 132 16.43 -2.48 9.55
N GLY A 133 15.68 -3.31 8.79
CA GLY A 133 14.22 -3.34 8.81
C GLY A 133 13.56 -2.23 7.98
N ASP A 134 14.34 -1.40 7.27
CA ASP A 134 13.82 -0.26 6.53
C ASP A 134 13.58 -0.56 5.05
N TRP A 135 12.56 0.08 4.48
CA TRP A 135 12.30 0.06 3.06
C TRP A 135 13.26 0.97 2.30
N GLN A 136 13.94 0.42 1.30
CA GLN A 136 14.84 1.18 0.42
C GLN A 136 14.23 1.31 -0.96
N HIS A 137 14.08 2.55 -1.42
CA HIS A 137 13.65 2.83 -2.79
C HIS A 137 14.72 2.37 -3.77
N ARG A 138 14.34 1.53 -4.73
CA ARG A 138 15.26 0.98 -5.74
C ARG A 138 15.12 1.67 -7.08
N LYS A 139 13.88 1.89 -7.53
CA LYS A 139 13.61 2.38 -8.89
C LYS A 139 12.18 2.87 -9.01
N THR A 140 11.98 3.96 -9.75
CA THR A 140 10.67 4.37 -10.23
C THR A 140 10.51 3.95 -11.69
N LEU A 141 9.39 3.30 -11.99
CA LEU A 141 8.91 3.04 -13.34
C LEU A 141 7.95 4.17 -13.71
N GLU A 142 8.48 5.20 -14.36
CA GLU A 142 7.68 6.34 -14.81
C GLU A 142 6.77 5.92 -15.97
N SER A 143 5.58 6.52 -16.03
CA SER A 143 4.75 6.40 -17.22
C SER A 143 5.47 7.07 -18.41
N PRO A 144 5.58 6.42 -19.58
CA PRO A 144 6.25 7.00 -20.75
C PRO A 144 5.53 8.24 -21.33
N LEU A 145 4.39 8.65 -20.76
CA LEU A 145 3.59 9.80 -21.21
C LEU A 145 3.86 11.11 -20.46
N VAL A 146 5.03 11.26 -19.82
CA VAL A 146 5.56 12.60 -19.60
C VAL A 146 6.27 13.02 -20.89
N VAL A 147 5.56 13.75 -21.74
CA VAL A 147 6.15 14.41 -22.91
C VAL A 147 7.35 15.24 -22.42
N TYR A 148 8.56 14.74 -22.66
CA TYR A 148 9.78 15.47 -22.34
C TYR A 148 9.82 16.74 -23.18
N THR A 149 9.87 17.89 -22.52
CA THR A 149 10.56 19.04 -23.09
C THR A 149 11.98 18.56 -23.45
N LEU A 150 12.25 18.49 -24.74
CA LEU A 150 13.48 17.94 -25.30
C LEU A 150 14.67 18.86 -24.95
N ILE A 151 15.38 18.60 -23.84
CA ILE A 151 16.68 19.24 -23.62
C ILE A 151 17.71 18.48 -24.44
N ILE A 152 17.93 18.91 -25.67
CA ILE A 152 19.06 18.44 -26.49
C ILE A 152 20.34 18.94 -25.82
N LYS A 153 21.01 18.09 -25.03
CA LYS A 153 22.42 18.29 -24.70
C LYS A 153 23.26 17.80 -25.87
N THR A 154 23.60 18.72 -26.77
CA THR A 154 24.63 18.48 -27.79
C THR A 154 25.97 18.25 -27.09
N ARG A 155 26.46 17.00 -27.08
CA ARG A 155 27.85 16.71 -26.75
C ARG A 155 28.71 17.13 -27.92
N HIS A 156 29.44 18.24 -27.77
CA HIS A 156 30.48 18.62 -28.71
C HIS A 156 31.70 17.71 -28.49
N MET A 157 31.99 16.84 -29.46
CA MET A 157 33.22 16.05 -29.49
C MET A 157 34.33 16.90 -30.14
N PRO A 158 35.49 17.12 -29.51
CA PRO A 158 36.58 17.85 -30.15
C PRO A 158 37.19 16.99 -31.26
N GLY A 159 37.28 17.57 -32.46
CA GLY A 159 37.81 16.92 -33.65
C GLY A 159 39.26 16.46 -33.46
N ARG A 160 39.54 15.20 -33.76
CA ARG A 160 40.91 14.70 -33.93
C ARG A 160 41.45 15.25 -35.25
N ARG A 161 42.53 16.04 -35.18
CA ARG A 161 43.36 16.36 -36.35
C ARG A 161 44.11 15.10 -36.78
N CYS A 162 43.94 14.69 -38.03
CA CYS A 162 44.85 13.74 -38.67
C CYS A 162 46.14 14.47 -39.03
N VAL A 163 47.27 13.85 -38.72
CA VAL A 163 48.60 14.18 -39.28
C VAL A 163 48.85 13.20 -40.42
#